data_AF-A0A9W2WSY1-F1
#
_entry.id   AF-A0A9W2WSY1-F1
#
_cell.length_a   1.000
_cell.length_b   1.000
_cell.length_c   1.000
_cell.angle_alpha   90.00
_cell.angle_beta   90.00
_cell.angle_gamma   90.00
#
_symmetry.space_group_name_H-M   'P 1'
#
loop_
_entity.id
_entity.type
_entity.pdbx_description
1 polymer ?
#
loop_
_entity_poly.entity_id
_entity_poly.type
_entity_poly.pdbx_seq_one_letter_code
_entity_poly.pdbx_strand_id
1 'polypeptide(L)'
;MLRAWGDRGRRDEAKSVEVTPARLAGTLKAVFFIFASLCAWYSGYLLAELIPDVPLSSAVYSIRSISERPVLRAPAPKRQKCDHWTPCPPNTYAYRLLSGGGRDKYAKICFEDDVLIGEKTGNVARGINIAIVNYVTGKVLAAQYFDMYEGDNSGPMTNFIQSAPSKSLLFMVTHDDGSSRLKEDAKKAIEALGSKEIRNMRFRSSWVFLGAKGFELPAGIQREKVNHSDNAKNRYSGWPAEIQVEGCIPKGPS
;
A
#
# COMPACT_ATOMS: atom_id res chain seq x y z
N MET A 1 -18.52 -74.62 54.25
CA MET A 1 -17.53 -75.21 55.18
C MET A 1 -16.24 -74.42 55.01
N LEU A 2 -15.51 -73.98 56.04
CA LEU A 2 -15.58 -74.21 57.50
C LEU A 2 -15.39 -72.89 58.30
N ARG A 3 -15.37 -72.96 59.65
CA ARG A 3 -15.17 -71.83 60.59
C ARG A 3 -13.83 -71.96 61.33
N ALA A 4 -13.23 -70.83 61.76
CA ALA A 4 -12.61 -70.53 63.08
C ALA A 4 -11.76 -69.24 62.97
N TRP A 5 -11.61 -68.29 63.91
CA TRP A 5 -11.59 -68.20 65.39
C TRP A 5 -10.25 -68.46 66.10
N GLY A 6 -9.78 -67.46 66.86
CA GLY A 6 -8.77 -67.56 67.93
C GLY A 6 -7.38 -66.97 67.61
N ASP A 7 -6.62 -66.40 68.56
CA ASP A 7 -6.94 -65.98 69.94
C ASP A 7 -5.86 -64.98 70.50
N ARG A 8 -6.00 -64.58 71.78
CA ARG A 8 -5.11 -63.82 72.69
C ARG A 8 -3.60 -64.17 72.56
N GLY A 9 -2.64 -63.31 72.94
CA GLY A 9 -2.69 -61.99 73.60
C GLY A 9 -1.52 -61.79 74.60
N ARG A 10 -1.49 -60.64 75.33
CA ARG A 10 -0.44 -60.19 76.31
C ARG A 10 0.88 -59.70 75.63
N ARG A 11 1.61 -58.65 76.04
CA ARG A 11 2.00 -58.03 77.35
C ARG A 11 2.91 -58.93 78.21
N ASP A 12 3.88 -58.43 78.99
CA ASP A 12 4.46 -57.07 79.16
C ASP A 12 5.85 -57.01 78.46
N GLU A 13 6.94 -56.29 78.77
CA GLU A 13 7.44 -55.38 79.82
C GLU A 13 8.40 -54.34 79.14
N ALA A 14 8.96 -53.36 79.88
CA ALA A 14 10.01 -52.45 79.39
C ALA A 14 11.02 -52.11 80.50
N LYS A 15 12.27 -51.79 80.16
CA LYS A 15 13.27 -51.21 81.09
C LYS A 15 13.86 -49.90 80.58
N SER A 16 14.23 -49.07 81.55
CA SER A 16 14.50 -47.63 81.42
C SER A 16 15.89 -47.31 80.87
N VAL A 17 16.01 -46.13 80.25
CA VAL A 17 17.28 -45.57 79.75
C VAL A 17 17.41 -44.11 80.15
N GLU A 18 18.56 -43.77 80.72
CA GLU A 18 18.93 -42.43 81.20
C GLU A 18 19.13 -41.42 80.04
N VAL A 19 19.06 -40.12 80.32
CA VAL A 19 18.96 -39.06 79.29
C VAL A 19 20.09 -38.04 79.42
N THR A 20 21.07 -38.10 78.51
CA THR A 20 22.23 -37.20 78.46
C THR A 20 21.95 -35.89 77.73
N PRO A 21 22.65 -34.77 78.05
CA PRO A 21 22.27 -33.42 77.63
C PRO A 21 22.34 -33.16 76.12
N ALA A 22 23.10 -33.96 75.35
CA ALA A 22 23.09 -33.90 73.89
C ALA A 22 21.70 -34.15 73.28
N ARG A 23 20.85 -34.96 73.93
CA ARG A 23 19.46 -35.17 73.50
C ARG A 23 18.63 -33.88 73.61
N LEU A 24 18.89 -33.04 74.62
CA LEU A 24 18.12 -31.82 74.90
C LEU A 24 18.31 -30.74 73.81
N ALA A 25 19.53 -30.57 73.31
CA ALA A 25 19.80 -29.65 72.19
C ALA A 25 19.20 -30.16 70.86
N GLY A 26 19.17 -31.49 70.67
CA GLY A 26 18.53 -32.12 69.52
C GLY A 26 17.00 -31.97 69.53
N THR A 27 16.35 -32.26 70.67
CA THR A 27 14.90 -32.11 70.81
C THR A 27 14.46 -30.65 70.71
N LEU A 28 15.20 -29.70 71.27
CA LEU A 28 14.86 -28.27 71.15
C LEU A 28 14.86 -27.80 69.68
N LYS A 29 15.84 -28.25 68.88
CA LYS A 29 15.86 -27.99 67.42
C LYS A 29 14.71 -28.67 66.70
N ALA A 30 14.39 -29.93 67.02
CA ALA A 30 13.27 -30.65 66.41
C ALA A 30 11.92 -29.98 66.72
N VAL A 31 11.70 -29.55 67.96
CA VAL A 31 10.50 -28.79 68.37
C VAL A 31 10.43 -27.45 67.63
N PHE A 32 11.54 -26.73 67.47
CA PHE A 32 11.56 -25.49 66.68
C PHE A 32 11.20 -25.73 65.20
N PHE A 33 11.73 -26.78 64.56
CA PHE A 33 11.37 -27.13 63.18
C PHE A 33 9.88 -27.51 63.04
N ILE A 34 9.33 -28.29 63.98
CA ILE A 34 7.90 -28.65 63.98
C ILE A 34 7.05 -27.39 64.16
N PHE A 35 7.39 -26.53 65.12
CA PHE A 35 6.68 -25.26 65.35
C PHE A 35 6.75 -24.33 64.14
N ALA A 36 7.93 -24.15 63.54
CA ALA A 36 8.10 -23.35 62.32
C ALA A 36 7.30 -23.93 61.13
N SER A 37 7.22 -25.25 60.98
CA SER A 37 6.40 -25.90 59.95
C SER A 37 4.91 -25.71 60.18
N LEU A 38 4.45 -25.77 61.45
CA LEU A 38 3.05 -25.52 61.81
C LEU A 38 2.69 -24.04 61.61
N CYS A 39 3.57 -23.11 61.99
CA CYS A 39 3.41 -21.69 61.70
C CYS A 39 3.36 -21.42 60.20
N ALA A 40 4.26 -21.99 59.39
CA ALA A 40 4.25 -21.82 57.94
C ALA A 40 2.95 -22.34 57.31
N TRP A 41 2.45 -23.50 57.75
CA TRP A 41 1.17 -24.06 57.30
C TRP A 41 -0.01 -23.16 57.70
N TYR A 42 -0.06 -22.72 58.95
CA TYR A 42 -1.13 -21.86 59.47
C TYR A 42 -1.11 -20.47 58.82
N SER A 43 0.06 -19.89 58.58
CA SER A 43 0.22 -18.64 57.81
C SER A 43 -0.20 -18.82 56.35
N GLY A 44 0.07 -19.96 55.72
CA GLY A 44 -0.39 -20.27 54.36
C GLY A 44 -1.91 -20.40 54.27
N TYR A 45 -2.53 -21.08 55.24
CA TYR A 45 -3.99 -21.19 55.37
C TYR A 45 -4.64 -19.81 55.61
N LEU A 46 -4.13 -19.04 56.57
CA LEU A 46 -4.66 -17.73 56.92
C LEU A 46 -4.42 -16.69 55.80
N LEU A 47 -3.35 -16.83 55.01
CA LEU A 47 -3.15 -16.05 53.78
C LEU A 47 -4.16 -16.42 52.70
N ALA A 48 -4.55 -17.69 52.58
CA ALA A 48 -5.61 -18.11 51.64
C ALA A 48 -6.98 -17.55 52.05
N GLU A 49 -7.32 -17.52 53.34
CA GLU A 49 -8.53 -16.84 53.84
C GLU A 49 -8.48 -15.30 53.65
N LEU A 50 -7.29 -14.69 53.66
CA LEU A 50 -7.10 -13.25 53.43
C LEU A 50 -7.03 -12.83 51.95
N ILE A 51 -7.00 -13.77 50.99
CA ILE A 51 -7.08 -13.48 49.56
C ILE A 51 -8.53 -13.67 49.11
N PRO A 52 -9.34 -12.60 48.95
CA PRO A 52 -10.70 -12.74 48.47
C PRO A 52 -10.72 -13.07 46.97
N ASP A 53 -11.67 -13.88 46.48
CA ASP A 53 -11.71 -14.35 45.08
C ASP A 53 -11.98 -13.26 44.02
N VAL A 54 -12.47 -12.09 44.46
CA VAL A 54 -13.00 -11.03 43.59
C VAL A 54 -11.97 -10.37 42.64
N PRO A 55 -10.72 -10.05 43.04
CA PRO A 55 -9.73 -9.43 42.16
C PRO A 55 -9.22 -10.41 41.10
N LEU A 56 -9.13 -11.70 41.44
CA LEU A 56 -8.69 -12.75 40.52
C LEU A 56 -9.77 -13.03 39.47
N SER A 57 -11.04 -13.05 39.91
CA SER A 57 -12.21 -13.13 39.04
C SER A 57 -12.30 -11.96 38.05
N SER A 58 -12.08 -10.71 38.50
CA SER A 58 -12.13 -9.53 37.63
C SER A 58 -10.93 -9.41 36.70
N ALA A 59 -9.74 -9.88 37.11
CA ALA A 59 -8.57 -10.00 36.25
C ALA A 59 -8.82 -11.02 35.11
N VAL A 60 -9.37 -12.21 35.42
CA VAL A 60 -9.72 -13.21 34.40
C VAL A 60 -10.82 -12.71 33.48
N TYR A 61 -11.84 -12.03 34.00
CA TYR A 61 -12.94 -11.48 33.20
C TYR A 61 -12.47 -10.37 32.25
N SER A 62 -11.61 -9.46 32.71
CA SER A 62 -11.04 -8.40 31.88
C SER A 62 -10.11 -8.95 30.80
N ILE A 63 -9.29 -9.96 31.10
CA ILE A 63 -8.47 -10.66 30.09
C ILE A 63 -9.33 -11.34 29.02
N ARG A 64 -10.41 -12.05 29.40
CA ARG A 64 -11.37 -12.62 28.43
C ARG A 64 -12.01 -11.54 27.56
N SER A 65 -12.43 -10.42 28.15
CA SER A 65 -13.00 -9.28 27.41
C SER A 65 -12.04 -8.65 26.40
N ILE A 66 -10.71 -8.85 26.55
CA ILE A 66 -9.72 -8.39 25.56
C ILE A 66 -9.66 -9.36 24.38
N SER A 67 -9.76 -10.68 24.61
CA SER A 67 -9.83 -11.68 23.52
C SER A 67 -11.15 -11.64 22.74
N GLU A 68 -12.24 -11.17 23.36
CA GLU A 68 -13.56 -11.05 22.74
C GLU A 68 -13.78 -9.75 21.95
N ARG A 69 -12.86 -8.77 22.04
CA ARG A 69 -12.94 -7.55 21.22
C ARG A 69 -12.78 -7.92 19.75
N PRO A 70 -13.76 -7.64 18.87
CA PRO A 70 -13.62 -7.91 17.45
C PRO A 70 -12.46 -7.09 16.90
N VAL A 71 -11.44 -7.76 16.37
CA VAL A 71 -10.31 -7.10 15.72
C VAL A 71 -10.86 -6.33 14.51
N LEU A 72 -10.94 -5.01 14.64
CA LEU A 72 -11.39 -4.10 13.59
C LEU A 72 -10.37 -4.09 12.43
N ARG A 73 -10.46 -5.11 11.59
CA ARG A 73 -9.73 -5.17 10.32
C ARG A 73 -10.24 -4.05 9.43
N ALA A 74 -9.38 -3.11 9.09
CA ALA A 74 -9.68 -2.15 8.04
C ALA A 74 -10.09 -2.90 6.76
N PRO A 75 -11.11 -2.45 6.02
CA PRO A 75 -11.46 -3.03 4.73
C PRO A 75 -10.23 -3.07 3.82
N ALA A 76 -10.08 -4.14 3.03
CA ALA A 76 -8.99 -4.24 2.06
C ALA A 76 -9.00 -3.00 1.14
N PRO A 77 -7.85 -2.36 0.88
CA PRO A 77 -7.80 -1.09 0.16
C PRO A 77 -8.39 -1.27 -1.24
N LYS A 78 -9.52 -0.61 -1.49
CA LYS A 78 -10.22 -0.74 -2.77
C LYS A 78 -9.37 -0.13 -3.89
N ARG A 79 -9.04 -0.94 -4.89
CA ARG A 79 -8.40 -0.48 -6.14
C ARG A 79 -9.23 0.63 -6.78
N GLN A 80 -8.58 1.75 -7.11
CA GLN A 80 -9.18 2.87 -7.83
C GLN A 80 -8.96 2.73 -9.34
N LYS A 81 -9.74 3.49 -10.13
CA LYS A 81 -9.54 3.56 -11.59
C LYS A 81 -8.12 4.02 -11.92
N CYS A 82 -7.53 3.45 -12.97
CA CYS A 82 -6.15 3.70 -13.38
C CYS A 82 -5.11 3.52 -12.26
N ASP A 83 -5.43 2.71 -11.24
CA ASP A 83 -4.61 2.47 -10.05
C ASP A 83 -4.23 3.75 -9.28
N HIS A 84 -5.10 4.78 -9.30
CA HIS A 84 -4.93 6.05 -8.56
C HIS A 84 -4.73 5.84 -7.05
N TRP A 85 -4.01 6.76 -6.41
CA TRP A 85 -3.82 6.74 -4.94
C TRP A 85 -5.10 7.08 -4.16
N THR A 86 -5.93 7.99 -4.68
CA THR A 86 -7.21 8.41 -4.09
C THR A 86 -8.38 8.18 -5.03
N PRO A 87 -9.61 7.98 -4.52
CA PRO A 87 -10.81 7.95 -5.36
C PRO A 87 -11.05 9.33 -6.00
N CYS A 88 -11.36 9.34 -7.30
CA CYS A 88 -11.82 10.55 -7.97
C CYS A 88 -13.22 11.00 -7.46
N PRO A 89 -13.51 12.33 -7.45
CA PRO A 89 -14.84 12.85 -7.11
C PRO A 89 -15.94 12.34 -8.05
N PRO A 90 -17.22 12.31 -7.61
CA PRO A 90 -18.34 11.99 -8.47
C PRO A 90 -18.44 12.97 -9.66
N ASN A 91 -19.00 12.49 -10.77
CA ASN A 91 -19.07 13.20 -12.05
C ASN A 91 -17.71 13.72 -12.57
N THR A 92 -16.66 12.92 -12.45
CA THR A 92 -15.35 13.14 -13.09
C THR A 92 -14.93 11.93 -13.93
N TYR A 93 -14.00 12.12 -14.87
CA TYR A 93 -13.26 11.07 -15.55
C TYR A 93 -11.89 10.90 -14.89
N ALA A 94 -11.51 9.67 -14.54
CA ALA A 94 -10.16 9.35 -14.07
C ALA A 94 -9.18 9.25 -15.26
N TYR A 95 -7.96 9.78 -15.13
CA TYR A 95 -6.88 9.53 -16.11
C TYR A 95 -5.51 9.35 -15.44
N ARG A 96 -4.61 8.63 -16.09
CA ARG A 96 -3.21 8.48 -15.70
C ARG A 96 -2.32 8.39 -16.93
N LEU A 97 -1.32 9.26 -16.96
CA LEU A 97 -0.30 9.35 -18.00
C LEU A 97 1.04 8.92 -17.41
N LEU A 98 1.77 8.09 -18.15
CA LEU A 98 3.10 7.59 -17.81
C LEU A 98 3.95 7.64 -19.07
N SER A 99 5.09 8.33 -19.04
CA SER A 99 6.07 8.27 -20.15
C SER A 99 6.79 6.92 -20.17
N GLY A 100 7.55 6.66 -21.23
CA GLY A 100 8.55 5.60 -21.22
C GLY A 100 9.67 5.87 -20.21
N GLY A 101 10.38 4.81 -19.84
CA GLY A 101 11.59 4.84 -19.02
C GLY A 101 12.67 4.00 -19.68
N GLY A 102 13.61 4.66 -20.36
CA GLY A 102 14.50 3.97 -21.31
C GLY A 102 13.71 3.34 -22.46
N ARG A 103 14.08 2.10 -22.83
CA ARG A 103 13.41 1.30 -23.87
C ARG A 103 12.48 0.25 -23.27
N ASP A 104 12.85 -0.32 -22.11
CA ASP A 104 12.24 -1.51 -21.52
C ASP A 104 11.08 -1.19 -20.54
N LYS A 105 10.75 0.09 -20.38
CA LYS A 105 9.50 0.56 -19.74
C LYS A 105 8.70 1.37 -20.74
N TYR A 106 7.61 0.78 -21.21
CA TYR A 106 6.70 1.40 -22.16
C TYR A 106 5.87 2.52 -21.52
N ALA A 107 5.56 3.53 -22.32
CA ALA A 107 4.61 4.56 -21.94
C ALA A 107 3.19 3.97 -21.77
N LYS A 108 2.35 4.61 -20.96
CA LYS A 108 0.96 4.18 -20.72
C LYS A 108 0.02 5.38 -20.63
N ILE A 109 -1.08 5.34 -21.38
CA ILE A 109 -2.24 6.21 -21.23
C ILE A 109 -3.39 5.37 -20.70
N CYS A 110 -3.91 5.72 -19.53
CA CYS A 110 -5.12 5.14 -18.97
C CYS A 110 -6.21 6.22 -18.80
N PHE A 111 -7.44 5.87 -19.13
CA PHE A 111 -8.63 6.71 -19.01
C PHE A 111 -9.82 5.87 -18.54
N GLU A 112 -10.51 6.31 -17.50
CA GLU A 112 -11.67 5.63 -16.88
C GLU A 112 -11.46 4.17 -16.46
N ASP A 113 -10.20 3.76 -16.28
CA ASP A 113 -9.66 2.40 -16.01
C ASP A 113 -9.29 1.57 -17.26
N ASP A 114 -9.63 2.04 -18.46
CA ASP A 114 -9.18 1.45 -19.72
C ASP A 114 -7.80 1.96 -20.13
N VAL A 115 -6.93 1.05 -20.58
CA VAL A 115 -5.62 1.41 -21.16
C VAL A 115 -5.83 1.72 -22.65
N LEU A 116 -5.61 2.99 -23.02
CA LEU A 116 -5.80 3.46 -24.39
C LEU A 116 -4.55 3.25 -25.25
N ILE A 117 -3.38 3.48 -24.66
CA ILE A 117 -2.07 3.18 -25.25
C ILE A 117 -1.19 2.54 -24.18
N GLY A 118 -0.47 1.47 -24.55
CA GLY A 118 0.52 0.82 -23.69
C GLY A 118 0.87 -0.59 -24.14
N GLU A 119 1.76 -1.25 -23.39
CA GLU A 119 2.24 -2.61 -23.65
C GLU A 119 1.08 -3.63 -23.71
N LYS A 120 0.12 -3.54 -22.78
CA LYS A 120 -1.08 -4.39 -22.71
C LYS A 120 -1.92 -4.35 -24.01
N THR A 121 -1.88 -3.25 -24.75
CA THR A 121 -2.67 -3.03 -25.98
C THR A 121 -1.82 -3.12 -27.25
N GLY A 122 -0.52 -3.40 -27.15
CA GLY A 122 0.38 -3.62 -28.31
C GLY A 122 0.52 -2.43 -29.26
N ASN A 123 0.09 -1.23 -28.85
CA ASN A 123 -0.06 -0.04 -29.71
C ASN A 123 0.79 1.16 -29.27
N VAL A 124 1.78 0.92 -28.41
CA VAL A 124 2.78 1.90 -27.96
C VAL A 124 4.08 1.72 -28.75
N ALA A 125 4.72 2.82 -29.16
CA ALA A 125 6.01 2.79 -29.84
C ALA A 125 6.85 4.04 -29.55
N ARG A 126 8.09 4.09 -30.07
CA ARG A 126 8.97 5.27 -30.00
C ARG A 126 8.29 6.50 -30.58
N GLY A 127 8.51 7.66 -29.96
CA GLY A 127 7.90 8.92 -30.38
C GLY A 127 6.94 9.53 -29.36
N ILE A 128 6.08 10.42 -29.85
CA ILE A 128 4.94 10.95 -29.10
C ILE A 128 3.73 10.04 -29.38
N ASN A 129 3.14 9.48 -28.33
CA ASN A 129 1.97 8.62 -28.36
C ASN A 129 0.76 9.47 -27.94
N ILE A 130 -0.29 9.52 -28.77
CA ILE A 130 -1.45 10.42 -28.59
C ILE A 130 -2.76 9.61 -28.61
N ALA A 131 -3.59 9.79 -27.58
CA ALA A 131 -4.97 9.31 -27.56
C ALA A 131 -5.96 10.50 -27.51
N ILE A 132 -6.96 10.46 -28.38
CA ILE A 132 -8.03 11.47 -28.48
C ILE A 132 -9.32 10.86 -27.93
N VAL A 133 -9.95 11.53 -26.98
CA VAL A 133 -11.21 11.11 -26.35
C VAL A 133 -12.25 12.22 -26.46
N ASN A 134 -13.48 11.87 -26.84
CA ASN A 134 -14.61 12.79 -26.86
C ASN A 134 -15.01 13.14 -25.41
N TYR A 135 -14.92 14.41 -25.03
CA TYR A 135 -15.14 14.86 -23.65
C TYR A 135 -16.59 14.65 -23.17
N VAL A 136 -17.57 14.81 -24.07
CA VAL A 136 -18.99 14.70 -23.72
C VAL A 136 -19.40 13.26 -23.43
N THR A 137 -18.92 12.31 -24.24
CA THR A 137 -19.35 10.89 -24.18
C THR A 137 -18.35 9.95 -23.50
N GLY A 138 -17.13 10.41 -23.24
CA GLY A 138 -16.03 9.59 -22.72
C GLY A 138 -15.48 8.58 -23.73
N LYS A 139 -15.97 8.55 -24.97
CA LYS A 139 -15.56 7.57 -25.98
C LYS A 139 -14.22 7.94 -26.61
N VAL A 140 -13.33 6.96 -26.74
CA VAL A 140 -12.11 7.06 -27.54
C VAL A 140 -12.48 7.33 -28.99
N LEU A 141 -11.82 8.31 -29.62
CA LEU A 141 -11.97 8.65 -31.03
C LEU A 141 -10.82 8.10 -31.88
N ALA A 142 -9.59 8.20 -31.37
CA ALA A 142 -8.39 7.67 -32.02
C ALA A 142 -7.26 7.47 -31.01
N ALA A 143 -6.32 6.56 -31.33
CA ALA A 143 -5.08 6.36 -30.62
C ALA A 143 -3.97 6.05 -31.62
N GLN A 144 -2.88 6.83 -31.63
CA GLN A 144 -1.80 6.72 -32.61
C GLN A 144 -0.46 7.22 -32.03
N TYR A 145 0.65 6.63 -32.48
CA TYR A 145 2.00 7.10 -32.18
C TYR A 145 2.65 7.76 -33.41
N PHE A 146 3.58 8.67 -33.15
CA PHE A 146 4.32 9.41 -34.17
C PHE A 146 5.80 9.42 -33.80
N ASP A 147 6.60 8.64 -34.52
CA ASP A 147 8.04 8.52 -34.27
C ASP A 147 8.75 9.85 -34.53
N MET A 148 9.40 10.39 -33.50
CA MET A 148 10.12 11.68 -33.56
C MET A 148 11.63 11.49 -33.74
N TYR A 149 12.14 10.26 -33.88
CA TYR A 149 13.55 9.97 -34.13
C TYR A 149 13.80 9.61 -35.59
N GLU A 150 12.88 8.87 -36.23
CA GLU A 150 12.93 8.45 -37.63
C GLU A 150 11.70 8.92 -38.45
N GLY A 151 11.82 8.90 -39.78
CA GLY A 151 10.75 9.34 -40.69
C GLY A 151 10.52 10.85 -40.72
N ASP A 152 9.31 11.28 -41.09
CA ASP A 152 8.85 12.67 -41.01
C ASP A 152 7.42 12.75 -40.45
N ASN A 153 7.25 12.22 -39.24
CA ASN A 153 5.93 12.07 -38.62
C ASN A 153 5.40 13.37 -37.99
N SER A 154 6.21 14.44 -37.93
CA SER A 154 5.82 15.70 -37.28
C SER A 154 4.74 16.47 -38.04
N GLY A 155 4.69 16.36 -39.38
CA GLY A 155 3.58 16.85 -40.20
C GLY A 155 2.28 16.06 -39.96
N PRO A 156 2.29 14.72 -40.17
CA PRO A 156 1.16 13.84 -39.84
C PRO A 156 0.62 14.00 -38.41
N MET A 157 1.49 14.17 -37.41
CA MET A 157 1.08 14.41 -36.02
C MET A 157 0.36 15.77 -35.85
N THR A 158 0.84 16.82 -36.52
CA THR A 158 0.18 18.13 -36.56
C THR A 158 -1.24 17.98 -37.13
N ASN A 159 -1.37 17.27 -38.25
CA ASN A 159 -2.66 17.02 -38.89
C ASN A 159 -3.61 16.21 -37.98
N PHE A 160 -3.11 15.19 -37.29
CA PHE A 160 -3.89 14.38 -36.34
C PHE A 160 -4.45 15.24 -35.19
N ILE A 161 -3.61 16.08 -34.57
CA ILE A 161 -4.02 17.04 -33.54
C ILE A 161 -5.04 18.06 -34.08
N GLN A 162 -4.83 18.55 -35.31
CA GLN A 162 -5.76 19.49 -35.96
C GLN A 162 -7.09 18.86 -36.36
N SER A 163 -7.11 17.57 -36.72
CA SER A 163 -8.34 16.81 -37.05
C SER A 163 -9.21 16.44 -35.85
N ALA A 164 -8.67 16.49 -34.62
CA ALA A 164 -9.45 16.23 -33.40
C ALA A 164 -10.69 17.15 -33.31
N PRO A 165 -11.91 16.65 -33.09
CA PRO A 165 -13.10 17.49 -32.98
C PRO A 165 -13.05 18.49 -31.81
N SER A 166 -13.89 19.52 -31.85
CA SER A 166 -14.18 20.34 -30.66
C SER A 166 -14.84 19.50 -29.57
N LYS A 167 -14.62 19.87 -28.30
CA LYS A 167 -14.93 19.05 -27.11
C LYS A 167 -14.18 17.70 -27.11
N SER A 168 -12.88 17.73 -27.42
CA SER A 168 -11.98 16.57 -27.27
C SER A 168 -10.93 16.80 -26.18
N LEU A 169 -10.60 15.73 -25.45
CA LEU A 169 -9.40 15.59 -24.64
C LEU A 169 -8.30 14.97 -25.51
N LEU A 170 -7.07 15.44 -25.37
CA LEU A 170 -5.89 14.88 -26.01
C LEU A 170 -4.84 14.52 -24.96
N PHE A 171 -4.62 13.22 -24.79
CA PHE A 171 -3.62 12.66 -23.90
C PHE A 171 -2.35 12.37 -24.71
N MET A 172 -1.19 12.87 -24.26
CA MET A 172 0.09 12.71 -24.95
C MET A 172 1.17 12.22 -23.99
N VAL A 173 1.99 11.24 -24.42
CA VAL A 173 3.13 10.71 -23.65
C VAL A 173 4.31 10.39 -24.58
N THR A 174 5.56 10.61 -24.15
CA THR A 174 6.75 10.17 -24.91
C THR A 174 7.20 8.76 -24.55
N HIS A 175 7.81 8.06 -25.50
CA HIS A 175 8.57 6.82 -25.28
C HIS A 175 9.86 6.84 -26.12
N ASP A 176 10.97 6.41 -25.53
CA ASP A 176 12.36 6.60 -26.02
C ASP A 176 12.72 8.08 -26.32
N ASP A 177 12.40 8.61 -27.50
CA ASP A 177 12.51 10.04 -27.82
C ASP A 177 11.23 10.59 -28.46
N GLY A 178 10.90 11.83 -28.09
CA GLY A 178 9.78 12.59 -28.62
C GLY A 178 10.18 13.95 -29.19
N SER A 179 11.41 14.15 -29.66
CA SER A 179 11.97 15.48 -29.92
C SER A 179 12.88 15.65 -31.14
N SER A 180 13.64 14.64 -31.57
CA SER A 180 14.72 14.81 -32.57
C SER A 180 14.25 15.34 -33.93
N ARG A 181 12.99 15.10 -34.30
CA ARG A 181 12.33 15.56 -35.54
C ARG A 181 11.06 16.39 -35.26
N LEU A 182 10.87 16.88 -34.04
CA LEU A 182 9.71 17.67 -33.64
C LEU A 182 9.78 19.09 -34.24
N LYS A 183 9.05 19.31 -35.34
CA LYS A 183 9.04 20.58 -36.09
C LYS A 183 8.19 21.66 -35.42
N GLU A 184 8.43 22.91 -35.80
CA GLU A 184 7.81 24.08 -35.18
C GLU A 184 6.29 24.11 -35.23
N ASP A 185 5.66 23.65 -36.32
CA ASP A 185 4.20 23.66 -36.42
C ASP A 185 3.52 22.62 -35.53
N ALA A 186 4.21 21.51 -35.22
CA ALA A 186 3.78 20.56 -34.21
C ALA A 186 3.89 21.15 -32.79
N LYS A 187 4.98 21.89 -32.50
CA LYS A 187 5.12 22.62 -31.23
C LYS A 187 3.99 23.63 -31.06
N LYS A 188 3.72 24.46 -32.08
CA LYS A 188 2.59 25.42 -32.11
C LYS A 188 1.25 24.72 -31.88
N ALA A 189 1.00 23.58 -32.52
CA ALA A 189 -0.27 22.85 -32.39
C ALA A 189 -0.50 22.27 -30.98
N ILE A 190 0.58 21.86 -30.29
CA ILE A 190 0.52 21.36 -28.90
C ILE A 190 0.47 22.51 -27.89
N GLU A 191 1.23 23.58 -28.14
CA GLU A 191 1.19 24.85 -27.38
C GLU A 191 -0.20 25.50 -27.43
N ALA A 192 -0.91 25.42 -28.57
CA ALA A 192 -2.29 25.86 -28.72
C ALA A 192 -3.33 25.02 -27.92
N LEU A 193 -2.95 23.84 -27.41
CA LEU A 193 -3.73 23.10 -26.39
C LEU A 193 -3.35 23.50 -24.96
N GLY A 194 -2.51 24.53 -24.81
CA GLY A 194 -2.03 25.09 -23.56
C GLY A 194 -0.84 24.36 -22.94
N SER A 195 -0.04 23.63 -23.72
CA SER A 195 1.26 23.11 -23.24
C SER A 195 2.25 24.25 -23.00
N LYS A 196 3.03 24.14 -21.93
CA LYS A 196 4.13 25.05 -21.56
C LYS A 196 5.50 24.45 -21.84
N GLU A 197 5.63 23.11 -21.82
CA GLU A 197 6.93 22.43 -21.88
C GLU A 197 7.28 21.88 -23.27
N ILE A 198 6.35 21.82 -24.24
CA ILE A 198 6.65 21.33 -25.61
C ILE A 198 7.76 22.15 -26.29
N ARG A 199 7.87 23.44 -25.94
CA ARG A 199 8.94 24.36 -26.37
C ARG A 199 10.31 23.97 -25.81
N ASN A 200 10.35 23.38 -24.62
CA ASN A 200 11.55 23.04 -23.86
C ASN A 200 12.06 21.61 -24.14
N MET A 201 11.36 20.84 -24.98
CA MET A 201 11.70 19.45 -25.29
C MET A 201 13.10 19.27 -25.86
N ARG A 202 13.83 18.29 -25.29
CA ARG A 202 15.21 17.92 -25.65
C ARG A 202 15.27 16.41 -25.91
N PHE A 203 16.35 15.96 -26.56
CA PHE A 203 16.59 14.55 -26.84
C PHE A 203 16.34 13.65 -25.61
N ARG A 204 15.47 12.65 -25.80
CA ARG A 204 15.02 11.69 -24.79
C ARG A 204 14.38 12.31 -23.54
N SER A 205 13.74 13.48 -23.66
CA SER A 205 12.94 14.02 -22.55
C SER A 205 11.69 13.15 -22.33
N SER A 206 11.52 12.66 -21.11
CA SER A 206 10.25 12.14 -20.62
C SER A 206 9.26 13.31 -20.55
N TRP A 207 8.12 13.21 -21.23
CA TRP A 207 7.08 14.24 -21.23
C TRP A 207 5.70 13.57 -21.22
N VAL A 208 4.78 14.14 -20.45
CA VAL A 208 3.37 13.73 -20.40
C VAL A 208 2.49 14.97 -20.34
N PHE A 209 1.39 14.96 -21.10
CA PHE A 209 0.53 16.12 -21.28
C PHE A 209 -0.94 15.75 -21.52
N LEU A 210 -1.83 16.60 -20.99
CA LEU A 210 -3.27 16.58 -21.16
C LEU A 210 -3.71 17.94 -21.70
N GLY A 211 -4.06 17.97 -22.98
CA GLY A 211 -4.67 19.10 -23.67
C GLY A 211 -6.19 18.94 -23.78
N ALA A 212 -6.89 20.07 -23.89
CA ALA A 212 -8.31 20.10 -24.26
C ALA A 212 -8.50 20.98 -25.49
N LYS A 213 -9.49 20.64 -26.32
CA LYS A 213 -9.78 21.34 -27.57
C LYS A 213 -11.22 21.84 -27.59
N GLY A 214 -11.39 23.16 -27.69
CA GLY A 214 -12.69 23.83 -27.68
C GLY A 214 -13.31 24.06 -26.29
N PHE A 215 -12.54 23.86 -25.21
CA PHE A 215 -12.88 24.21 -23.84
C PHE A 215 -11.60 24.26 -22.99
N GLU A 216 -11.66 24.93 -21.83
CA GLU A 216 -10.53 24.99 -20.88
C GLU A 216 -10.62 23.88 -19.82
N LEU A 217 -9.47 23.39 -19.36
CA LEU A 217 -9.38 22.47 -18.23
C LEU A 217 -9.35 23.26 -16.91
N PRO A 218 -10.01 22.77 -15.84
CA PRO A 218 -9.97 23.42 -14.53
C PRO A 218 -8.55 23.68 -14.01
N ALA A 219 -8.36 24.87 -13.42
CA ALA A 219 -7.12 25.23 -12.75
C ALA A 219 -6.83 24.25 -11.59
N GLY A 220 -5.54 24.01 -11.34
CA GLY A 220 -5.07 23.09 -10.28
C GLY A 220 -4.95 21.62 -10.69
N ILE A 221 -5.56 21.19 -11.80
CA ILE A 221 -5.32 19.85 -12.35
C ILE A 221 -3.88 19.74 -12.85
N GLN A 222 -3.12 18.75 -12.37
CA GLN A 222 -1.82 18.41 -12.96
C GLN A 222 -2.04 17.85 -14.37
N ARG A 223 -1.70 18.64 -15.39
CA ARG A 223 -1.95 18.31 -16.80
C ARG A 223 -0.69 18.31 -17.67
N GLU A 224 0.47 18.58 -17.11
CA GLU A 224 1.75 18.55 -17.83
C GLU A 224 2.91 18.26 -16.88
N LYS A 225 3.92 17.55 -17.36
CA LYS A 225 5.20 17.36 -16.68
C LYS A 225 6.29 17.02 -17.70
N VAL A 226 7.52 17.46 -17.45
CA VAL A 226 8.71 17.12 -18.24
C VAL A 226 9.85 16.68 -17.33
N ASN A 227 10.74 15.83 -17.83
CA ASN A 227 12.00 15.45 -17.20
C ASN A 227 13.05 15.23 -18.30
N HIS A 228 14.08 16.06 -18.35
CA HIS A 228 15.09 16.05 -19.41
C HIS A 228 16.20 15.02 -19.13
N SER A 229 16.81 14.49 -20.19
CA SER A 229 18.01 13.67 -20.07
C SER A 229 19.17 14.47 -19.47
N ASP A 230 19.77 13.94 -18.40
CA ASP A 230 20.91 14.50 -17.67
C ASP A 230 21.79 13.34 -17.22
N ASN A 231 23.01 13.23 -17.74
CA ASN A 231 23.89 12.09 -17.47
C ASN A 231 24.23 11.88 -15.99
N ALA A 232 24.10 12.89 -15.13
CA ALA A 232 24.30 12.77 -13.69
C ALA A 232 23.03 12.35 -12.91
N LYS A 233 21.85 12.40 -13.53
CA LYS A 233 20.54 12.10 -12.91
C LYS A 233 19.74 11.02 -13.64
N ASN A 234 20.21 10.56 -14.80
CA ASN A 234 19.55 9.59 -15.65
C ASN A 234 19.37 8.24 -14.94
N ARG A 235 18.12 7.78 -14.84
CA ARG A 235 17.75 6.50 -14.20
C ARG A 235 18.17 5.28 -15.03
N TYR A 236 18.34 5.47 -16.34
CA TYR A 236 18.74 4.46 -17.30
C TYR A 236 19.94 4.97 -18.11
N SER A 237 20.74 4.07 -18.70
CA SER A 237 21.96 4.46 -19.43
C SER A 237 21.66 5.34 -20.66
N GLY A 238 21.68 6.67 -20.48
CA GLY A 238 21.35 7.66 -21.49
C GLY A 238 19.86 8.03 -21.63
N TRP A 239 18.99 7.70 -20.65
CA TRP A 239 17.61 8.19 -20.58
C TRP A 239 17.23 8.63 -19.15
N PRO A 240 16.39 9.68 -18.99
CA PRO A 240 15.90 10.12 -17.70
C PRO A 240 14.89 9.14 -17.10
N ALA A 241 14.52 9.35 -15.84
CA ALA A 241 13.41 8.64 -15.23
C ALA A 241 12.10 8.88 -16.00
N GLU A 242 11.26 7.85 -16.06
CA GLU A 242 9.87 7.96 -16.47
C GLU A 242 9.10 8.89 -15.52
N ILE A 243 8.09 9.58 -16.04
CA ILE A 243 7.27 10.49 -15.25
C ILE A 243 5.79 10.14 -15.37
N GLN A 244 5.11 10.31 -14.24
CA GLN A 244 3.67 10.14 -14.12
C GLN A 244 2.98 11.47 -13.82
N VAL A 245 1.78 11.61 -14.38
CA VAL A 245 0.76 12.61 -14.02
C VAL A 245 -0.59 11.89 -13.97
N GLU A 246 -1.39 12.12 -12.94
CA GLU A 246 -2.73 11.56 -12.79
C GLU A 246 -3.71 12.58 -12.20
N GLY A 247 -5.01 12.38 -12.43
CA GLY A 247 -6.03 13.28 -11.92
C GLY A 247 -7.45 12.93 -12.38
N CYS A 248 -8.36 13.85 -12.07
CA CYS A 248 -9.80 13.69 -12.27
C CYS A 248 -10.33 14.90 -13.05
N ILE A 249 -10.90 14.69 -14.23
CA ILE A 249 -11.44 15.76 -15.09
C ILE A 249 -12.96 15.84 -14.85
N PRO A 250 -13.52 16.95 -14.34
CA PRO A 250 -14.97 17.12 -14.24
C PRO A 250 -15.66 16.89 -15.59
N LYS A 251 -16.74 16.12 -15.60
CA LYS A 251 -17.62 16.02 -16.77
C LYS A 251 -18.44 17.31 -16.82
N GLY A 252 -18.67 17.84 -18.03
CA GLY A 252 -19.49 19.04 -18.19
C GLY A 252 -20.94 18.79 -17.72
N PRO A 253 -21.74 19.85 -17.51
CA PRO A 253 -23.18 19.68 -17.36
C PRO A 253 -23.74 18.93 -18.58
N SER A 254 -24.52 17.89 -18.30
CA SER A 254 -25.14 16.98 -19.27
C SER A 254 -26.40 17.58 -19.89
#